data_AF-A0A7H4PGS5-F1
#
_entry.id   AF-A0A7H4PGS5-F1
#
_cell.length_a   1.000
_cell.length_b   1.000
_cell.length_c   1.000
_cell.angle_alpha   90.00
_cell.angle_beta   90.00
_cell.angle_gamma   90.00
#
_symmetry.space_group_name_H-M   'P 1'
#
loop_
_entity.id
_entity.type
_entity.pdbx_description
1 polymer ?
#
loop_
_entity_poly.entity_id
_entity_poly.type
_entity_poly.pdbx_seq_one_letter_code
_entity_poly.pdbx_strand_id
1 'polypeptide(L)'
;MCRLSARIHSEEDERPIGRLLVDACYSPVERIAYNVEAARVEQRTDLDKLVIEMETNGTIDPEEAIRRAATILAEQLEAFVDLRDVRQPEVKEEKPEFDPILLRPVDDLEFDCPLC
;
A
#
# COMPACT_ATOMS: atom_id res chain seq x y z
N MET A 1 15.92 -4.18 7.38
CA MET A 1 15.92 -3.12 8.41
C MET A 1 15.41 -3.71 9.73
N CYS A 2 16.18 -4.61 10.35
CA CYS A 2 15.86 -5.14 11.68
C CYS A 2 16.52 -4.21 12.70
N ARG A 3 15.73 -3.37 13.37
CA ARG A 3 16.23 -2.60 14.51
C ARG A 3 16.34 -3.55 15.70
N LEU A 4 17.52 -4.10 15.89
CA LEU A 4 17.95 -4.69 17.16
C LEU A 4 18.18 -3.52 18.14
N SER A 5 17.11 -3.00 18.75
CA SER A 5 17.23 -2.01 19.82
C SER A 5 16.42 -2.45 21.02
N ALA A 6 16.90 -3.51 21.66
CA ALA A 6 16.66 -3.75 23.06
C ALA A 6 18.02 -4.06 23.70
N ARG A 7 18.69 -3.02 24.21
CA ARG A 7 19.71 -3.23 25.25
C ARG A 7 18.96 -3.76 26.47
N ILE A 8 18.91 -5.08 26.64
CA ILE A 8 18.56 -5.68 27.92
C ILE A 8 19.83 -5.58 28.78
N HIS A 9 20.01 -4.43 29.42
CA HIS A 9 20.87 -4.29 30.59
C HIS A 9 19.93 -4.00 31.76
N SER A 10 19.50 -5.05 32.48
CA SER A 10 19.11 -4.96 33.90
C SER A 10 18.46 -6.24 34.43
N GLU A 11 18.95 -7.45 34.16
CA GLU A 11 18.57 -8.64 34.95
C GLU A 11 19.69 -9.70 34.89
N GLU A 12 20.92 -9.34 35.20
CA GLU A 12 22.04 -10.32 35.27
C GLU A 12 22.13 -11.01 36.64
N ASP A 13 21.52 -10.45 37.70
CA ASP A 13 21.67 -10.97 39.06
C ASP A 13 20.63 -12.03 39.50
N GLU A 14 19.54 -12.25 38.73
CA GLU A 14 18.46 -13.20 39.08
C GLU A 14 18.30 -14.37 38.08
N ARG A 15 19.29 -14.64 37.24
CA ARG A 15 19.19 -15.74 36.25
C ARG A 15 19.71 -17.05 36.84
N PRO A 16 18.86 -18.06 37.10
CA PRO A 16 19.33 -19.38 37.49
C PRO A 16 20.17 -20.00 36.36
N ILE A 17 21.26 -20.66 36.74
CA ILE A 17 22.19 -21.34 35.84
C ILE A 17 21.41 -22.40 35.04
N GLY A 18 21.37 -22.29 33.72
CA GLY A 18 20.70 -23.24 32.83
C GLY A 18 19.58 -22.67 31.94
N ARG A 19 19.26 -21.36 32.00
CA ARG A 19 18.37 -20.73 31.01
C ARG A 19 19.16 -20.20 29.81
N LEU A 20 18.80 -20.68 28.62
CA LEU A 20 19.25 -20.16 27.34
C LEU A 20 18.16 -19.24 26.80
N LEU A 21 18.47 -17.95 26.63
CA LEU A 21 17.59 -17.04 25.91
C LEU A 21 17.79 -17.26 24.41
N VAL A 22 16.69 -17.44 23.70
CA VAL A 22 16.67 -17.50 22.24
C VAL A 22 16.00 -16.22 21.75
N ASP A 23 16.54 -15.65 20.67
CA ASP A 23 15.95 -14.48 20.03
C ASP A 23 14.56 -14.81 19.50
N ALA A 24 13.66 -13.85 19.62
CA ALA A 24 12.30 -14.05 19.21
C ALA A 24 12.08 -13.66 17.75
N CYS A 25 11.66 -14.62 16.94
CA CYS A 25 11.23 -14.40 15.56
C CYS A 25 9.71 -14.22 15.51
N TYR A 26 9.23 -12.99 15.73
CA TYR A 26 7.80 -12.64 15.68
C TYR A 26 7.35 -12.07 14.32
N SER A 27 8.02 -12.42 13.22
CA SER A 27 7.59 -12.01 11.88
C SER A 27 6.75 -13.12 11.24
N PRO A 28 5.48 -12.88 10.93
CA PRO A 28 4.66 -13.85 10.21
C PRO A 28 4.94 -13.86 8.69
N VAL A 29 5.71 -12.90 8.18
CA VAL A 29 6.07 -12.78 6.77
C VAL A 29 7.47 -13.37 6.54
N GLU A 30 7.57 -14.30 5.59
CA GLU A 30 8.81 -15.01 5.25
C GLU A 30 9.53 -14.35 4.06
N ARG A 31 8.80 -13.97 3.00
CA ARG A 31 9.37 -13.36 1.80
C ARG A 31 8.42 -12.33 1.19
N ILE A 32 9.00 -11.24 0.67
CA ILE A 32 8.31 -10.22 -0.10
C ILE A 32 9.12 -9.92 -1.37
N ALA A 33 8.46 -9.89 -2.51
CA ALA A 33 8.99 -9.37 -3.78
C ALA A 33 8.03 -8.31 -4.33
N TYR A 34 8.56 -7.27 -4.96
CA TYR A 34 7.75 -6.23 -5.60
C TYR A 34 8.31 -5.92 -6.98
N ASN A 35 7.40 -5.69 -7.93
CA ASN A 35 7.71 -5.30 -9.30
C ASN A 35 6.83 -4.11 -9.69
N VAL A 36 7.41 -3.15 -10.42
CA VAL A 36 6.69 -2.00 -10.96
C VAL A 36 6.63 -2.15 -12.48
N GLU A 37 5.43 -2.19 -13.02
CA GLU A 37 5.16 -2.33 -14.45
C GLU A 37 4.47 -1.05 -14.95
N ALA A 38 4.79 -0.62 -16.18
CA ALA A 38 4.07 0.49 -16.79
C ALA A 38 2.65 0.04 -17.18
N ALA A 39 1.62 0.69 -16.61
CA ALA A 39 0.23 0.44 -16.94
C ALA A 39 -0.23 1.38 -18.06
N ARG A 40 -0.54 0.82 -19.23
CA ARG A 40 -1.18 1.57 -20.31
C ARG A 40 -2.68 1.43 -20.20
N VAL A 41 -3.36 2.45 -19.66
CA VAL A 41 -4.82 2.49 -19.57
C VAL A 41 -5.35 3.56 -20.53
N GLU A 42 -5.97 3.10 -21.61
CA GLU A 42 -6.68 3.89 -22.63
C GLU A 42 -5.90 5.10 -23.17
N GLN A 43 -6.06 6.29 -22.57
CA GLN A 43 -5.48 7.57 -23.04
C GLN A 43 -4.44 8.18 -22.11
N ARG A 44 -4.11 7.56 -20.96
CA ARG A 44 -3.03 8.03 -20.06
C ARG A 44 -1.90 7.01 -20.01
N THR A 45 -0.70 7.47 -20.37
CA THR A 45 0.52 6.63 -20.49
C THR A 45 1.38 6.64 -19.24
N ASP A 46 0.96 7.33 -18.18
CA ASP A 46 1.86 7.73 -17.09
C ASP A 46 1.49 7.05 -15.76
N LEU A 47 0.83 5.90 -15.84
CA LEU A 47 0.41 5.13 -14.67
C LEU A 47 1.36 3.96 -14.44
N ASP A 48 1.73 3.77 -13.18
CA ASP A 48 2.52 2.62 -12.73
C ASP A 48 1.61 1.59 -12.05
N LYS A 49 1.82 0.32 -12.36
CA LYS A 49 1.20 -0.83 -11.68
C LYS A 49 2.23 -1.45 -10.75
N LEU A 50 1.94 -1.45 -9.46
CA LEU A 50 2.73 -2.13 -8.45
C LEU A 50 2.18 -3.55 -8.24
N VAL A 51 3.01 -4.56 -8.49
CA VAL A 51 2.73 -5.97 -8.21
C VAL A 51 3.56 -6.39 -7.01
N ILE A 52 2.90 -6.89 -5.96
CA ILE A 52 3.55 -7.37 -4.74
C ILE A 52 3.23 -8.85 -4.59
N GLU A 53 4.29 -9.66 -4.48
CA GLU A 53 4.22 -11.09 -4.17
C GLU A 53 4.71 -11.29 -2.73
N MET A 54 3.88 -11.90 -1.89
CA MET A 54 4.19 -12.10 -0.48
C MET A 54 3.90 -13.54 -0.04
N GLU A 55 4.85 -14.10 0.70
CA GLU A 55 4.75 -15.42 1.31
C GLU A 55 4.71 -15.26 2.83
N THR A 56 3.65 -15.77 3.45
CA THR A 56 3.44 -15.78 4.90
C THR A 56 3.40 -17.21 5.42
N ASN A 57 3.71 -17.39 6.70
CA ASN A 57 3.64 -18.69 7.38
C ASN A 57 2.21 -19.14 7.72
N GLY A 58 1.19 -18.48 7.15
CA GLY A 58 -0.24 -18.77 7.40
C GLY A 58 -0.82 -18.17 8.68
N THR A 59 -0.04 -17.46 9.50
CA THR A 59 -0.55 -16.80 10.72
C THR A 59 -1.39 -15.56 10.40
N ILE A 60 -1.12 -14.93 9.25
CA ILE A 60 -1.81 -13.73 8.78
C ILE A 60 -2.06 -13.82 7.28
N ASP A 61 -3.25 -13.36 6.87
CA ASP A 61 -3.57 -13.20 5.46
C ASP A 61 -2.69 -12.10 4.85
N PRO A 62 -2.22 -12.27 3.61
CA PRO A 62 -1.33 -11.31 2.99
C PRO A 62 -1.98 -9.93 2.78
N GLU A 63 -3.28 -9.90 2.49
CA GLU A 63 -4.04 -8.65 2.37
C GLU A 63 -4.09 -7.89 3.70
N GLU A 64 -4.36 -8.60 4.80
CA GLU A 64 -4.41 -8.02 6.15
C GLU A 64 -3.03 -7.46 6.57
N ALA A 65 -1.96 -8.19 6.26
CA ALA A 65 -0.60 -7.75 6.55
C ALA A 65 -0.25 -6.46 5.81
N ILE A 66 -0.62 -6.34 4.53
CA ILE A 66 -0.41 -5.12 3.75
C ILE A 66 -1.24 -3.96 4.33
N ARG A 67 -2.50 -4.19 4.67
CA ARG A 67 -3.36 -3.15 5.27
C ARG A 67 -2.77 -2.61 6.56
N ARG A 68 -2.32 -3.49 7.46
CA ARG A 68 -1.65 -3.09 8.70
C ARG A 68 -0.35 -2.32 8.45
N ALA A 69 0.45 -2.76 7.48
CA ALA A 69 1.68 -2.06 7.11
C ALA A 69 1.38 -0.65 6.56
N ALA A 70 0.33 -0.50 5.76
CA ALA A 70 -0.11 0.80 5.25
C ALA A 70 -0.59 1.73 6.37
N THR A 71 -1.33 1.21 7.36
CA THR A 71 -1.74 1.98 8.54
C THR A 71 -0.54 2.48 9.33
N ILE A 72 0.43 1.60 9.62
CA ILE A 72 1.67 1.98 10.32
C ILE A 72 2.42 3.05 9.53
N LEU A 73 2.51 2.92 8.20
CA LEU A 73 3.16 3.92 7.35
C LEU A 73 2.45 5.28 7.44
N ALA A 74 1.12 5.30 7.43
CA ALA A 74 0.33 6.52 7.57
C ALA A 74 0.57 7.20 8.91
N GLU A 75 0.57 6.43 10.02
CA GLU A 75 0.89 6.94 11.36
C GLU A 75 2.31 7.55 11.41
N GLN A 76 3.29 6.94 10.75
CA GLN A 76 4.64 7.51 10.69
C GLN A 76 4.72 8.77 9.81
N LEU A 77 3.85 8.89 8.80
CA LEU A 77 3.78 10.07 7.92
C LEU A 77 3.07 11.25 8.58
N GLU A 78 2.16 11.02 9.54
CA GLU A 78 1.47 12.06 10.30
C GLU A 78 2.46 13.05 10.94
N ALA A 79 3.53 12.54 11.54
CA ALA A 79 4.61 13.36 12.10
C ALA A 79 5.29 14.29 11.07
N PHE A 80 5.25 13.96 9.77
CA PHE A 80 5.75 14.81 8.69
C PHE A 80 4.69 15.75 8.12
N VAL A 81 3.40 15.38 8.20
CA VAL A 81 2.26 16.20 7.76
C VAL A 81 2.03 17.34 8.74
N ASP A 82 2.14 17.10 10.05
CA ASP A 82 2.01 18.14 11.07
C ASP A 82 3.07 19.25 10.94
N LEU A 83 4.26 18.90 10.45
CA LEU A 83 5.32 19.87 10.12
C LEU A 83 5.00 20.67 8.84
N ARG A 84 4.15 20.14 7.95
CA ARG A 84 3.74 20.76 6.68
C ARG A 84 2.42 21.51 6.78
N ASP A 85 1.58 21.24 7.78
CA ASP A 85 0.22 21.79 7.92
C ASP A 85 0.17 23.33 8.13
N VAL A 86 1.34 23.97 8.23
CA VAL A 86 1.47 25.43 8.07
C VAL A 86 1.28 25.87 6.61
N ARG A 87 1.23 24.95 5.64
CA ARG A 87 1.16 25.23 4.20
C ARG A 87 0.32 24.20 3.42
N GLN A 88 -0.97 24.52 3.31
CA GLN A 88 -1.88 24.39 2.16
C GLN A 88 -3.11 23.46 2.35
N PRO A 89 -4.32 23.95 2.01
CA PRO A 89 -5.52 23.12 1.98
C PRO A 89 -5.52 22.23 0.73
N GLU A 90 -5.63 20.92 0.91
CA GLU A 90 -5.70 19.97 -0.21
C GLU A 90 -7.10 19.95 -0.83
N VAL A 91 -7.18 20.31 -2.11
CA VAL A 91 -8.38 20.14 -2.94
C VAL A 91 -8.48 18.66 -3.31
N LYS A 92 -9.45 17.95 -2.73
CA LYS A 92 -9.80 16.59 -3.17
C LYS A 92 -10.43 16.69 -4.56
N GLU A 93 -9.73 16.23 -5.59
CA GLU A 93 -10.33 16.02 -6.90
C GLU A 93 -11.23 14.77 -6.84
N GLU A 94 -12.55 14.98 -6.77
CA GLU A 94 -13.54 13.93 -7.03
C GLU A 94 -13.37 13.46 -8.48
N LYS A 95 -13.12 12.16 -8.67
CA LYS A 95 -13.17 11.56 -10.01
C LYS A 95 -14.63 11.62 -10.48
N PRO A 96 -14.95 12.27 -11.61
CA PRO A 96 -16.32 12.24 -12.11
C PRO A 96 -16.67 10.81 -12.51
N GLU A 97 -17.73 10.24 -11.93
CA GLU A 97 -18.40 9.07 -12.48
C GLU A 97 -18.94 9.46 -13.86
N PHE A 98 -18.34 8.94 -14.93
CA PHE A 98 -18.84 9.16 -16.27
C PHE A 98 -20.16 8.39 -16.45
N ASP A 99 -21.22 9.10 -16.84
CA ASP A 99 -22.52 8.47 -17.13
C ASP A 99 -22.39 7.39 -18.22
N PRO A 100 -23.00 6.19 -18.04
CA PRO A 100 -22.88 5.05 -18.96
C PRO A 100 -23.49 5.29 -20.35
N ILE A 101 -24.12 6.46 -20.57
CA ILE A 101 -24.64 6.90 -21.87
C ILE A 101 -23.49 7.39 -22.79
N LEU A 102 -22.39 7.89 -22.23
CA LEU A 102 -21.27 8.47 -23.00
C LEU A 102 -20.31 7.43 -23.60
N LEU A 103 -20.45 6.15 -23.20
CA LEU A 103 -19.72 5.03 -23.79
C LEU A 103 -20.47 4.38 -24.96
N ARG A 104 -21.65 4.89 -25.33
CA ARG A 104 -22.34 4.42 -26.53
C ARG A 104 -21.60 4.90 -27.77
N PRO A 105 -21.26 4.01 -28.72
CA PRO A 105 -20.71 4.42 -30.01
C PRO A 105 -21.70 5.32 -30.75
N VAL A 106 -21.18 6.30 -31.50
CA VAL A 106 -21.93 7.32 -32.26
C VAL A 106 -22.72 6.71 -33.44
N ASP A 107 -22.62 5.41 -33.65
CA ASP A 107 -23.28 4.66 -34.74
C ASP A 107 -24.79 4.42 -34.54
N ASP A 108 -25.34 4.70 -33.35
CA ASP A 108 -26.80 4.66 -33.08
C ASP A 108 -27.49 6.01 -33.34
N LEU A 109 -26.75 7.05 -33.71
CA LEU A 109 -27.34 8.28 -34.21
C LEU A 109 -27.57 8.07 -35.71
N GLU A 110 -28.84 7.84 -36.08
CA GLU A 110 -29.31 7.79 -37.47
C GLU A 110 -28.89 9.07 -38.23
N PHE A 111 -27.66 9.10 -38.73
CA PHE A 111 -27.14 10.09 -39.69
C PHE A 111 -27.33 9.59 -41.12
N ASP A 112 -28.45 8.91 -41.39
CA ASP A 112 -28.93 8.76 -42.75
C ASP A 112 -29.68 10.05 -43.12
N CYS A 113 -28.92 11.05 -43.58
CA CYS A 113 -29.50 12.11 -44.40
C CYS A 113 -29.68 11.55 -45.81
N PRO A 114 -30.90 11.24 -46.29
CA PRO A 114 -31.10 10.67 -47.62
C PRO A 114 -31.20 11.76 -48.70
N LEU A 115 -30.76 12.99 -48.42
CA LEU A 115 -30.90 14.13 -49.35
C LEU A 115 -29.67 15.04 -49.32
N CYS A 116 -28.58 14.56 -49.91
CA CYS A 116 -27.55 15.36 -50.59
C CYS A 116 -27.09 14.59 -51.83
#